data_AF-A0A525VR68-F1
#
_entry.id   AF-A0A525VR68-F1
#
_cell.length_a   1.000
_cell.length_b   1.000
_cell.length_c   1.000
_cell.angle_alpha   90.00
_cell.angle_beta   90.00
_cell.angle_gamma   90.00
#
_symmetry.space_group_name_H-M   'P 1'
#
loop_
_entity.id
_entity.type
_entity.pdbx_description
1 polymer ?
#
loop_
_entity_poly.entity_id
_entity_poly.type
_entity_poly.pdbx_seq_one_letter_code
_entity_poly.pdbx_strand_id
1 'polypeptide(L)'
;MAHLLEYVGSVHIYLGPYRGNPISLYLKRIETGCQIGPKAYPWNDVVGSGETPNKAAADFEEKWKANGLSADMYSGPSWEGGIKPEKPAPPKPPAAPKPAVSAASAPAGQPAEPAVAPAAPADSAPAPAPALVAQPTDKSN
;
A
#
# COMPACT_ATOMS: atom_id res chain seq x y z
N MET A 1 19.23 -17.05 4.22
CA MET A 1 19.17 -16.09 5.36
C MET A 1 18.07 -16.53 6.31
N ALA A 2 18.32 -16.68 7.62
CA ALA A 2 17.23 -16.88 8.58
C ALA A 2 16.46 -15.56 8.69
N HIS A 3 15.35 -15.43 7.97
CA HIS A 3 14.53 -14.22 8.03
C HIS A 3 13.86 -14.14 9.39
N LEU A 4 14.26 -13.15 10.20
CA LEU A 4 13.70 -12.90 11.52
C LEU A 4 12.19 -12.66 11.39
N LEU A 5 11.40 -13.32 12.23
CA LEU A 5 9.98 -13.05 12.34
C LEU A 5 9.78 -11.85 13.24
N GLU A 6 9.20 -10.80 12.68
CA GLU A 6 8.86 -9.57 13.39
C GLU A 6 7.42 -9.67 13.86
N TYR A 7 7.15 -9.40 15.14
CA TYR A 7 5.78 -9.34 15.64
C TYR A 7 5.11 -8.08 15.10
N VAL A 8 3.96 -8.24 14.43
CA VAL A 8 3.27 -7.13 13.75
C VAL A 8 1.81 -6.99 14.13
N GLY A 9 1.31 -7.83 15.03
CA GLY A 9 -0.06 -7.69 15.51
C GLY A 9 -0.62 -8.93 16.15
N SER A 10 -1.90 -8.87 16.49
CA SER A 10 -2.65 -10.01 16.98
C SER A 10 -4.08 -10.02 16.48
N VAL A 11 -4.67 -11.20 16.36
CA VAL A 11 -6.08 -11.40 16.02
C VAL A 11 -6.74 -12.20 17.13
N HIS A 12 -7.96 -11.84 17.52
CA HIS A 12 -8.73 -12.62 18.49
C HIS A 12 -9.80 -13.40 17.77
N ILE A 13 -10.05 -14.62 18.22
CA ILE A 13 -11.14 -15.46 17.72
C ILE A 13 -12.15 -15.64 18.85
N TYR A 14 -13.43 -15.53 18.49
CA TYR A 14 -14.58 -15.71 19.36
C TYR A 14 -15.28 -17.01 18.97
N LEU A 15 -15.40 -17.92 19.93
CA LEU A 15 -16.11 -19.19 19.79
C LEU A 15 -17.37 -19.09 20.65
N GLY A 16 -18.43 -18.51 20.09
CA GLY A 16 -19.65 -18.18 20.84
C GLY A 16 -19.38 -17.11 21.92
N PRO A 17 -19.75 -17.32 23.20
CA PRO A 17 -19.51 -16.34 24.26
C PRO A 17 -18.05 -16.31 24.74
N TYR A 18 -17.22 -17.25 24.28
CA TYR A 18 -15.83 -17.37 24.73
C TYR A 18 -14.88 -16.62 23.80
N ARG A 19 -14.12 -15.68 24.37
CA ARG A 19 -12.97 -15.06 23.73
C ARG A 19 -11.75 -15.96 23.91
N GLY A 20 -11.25 -16.50 22.80
CA GLY A 20 -10.00 -17.26 22.80
C GLY A 20 -8.78 -16.37 23.05
N ASN A 21 -7.63 -17.02 23.30
CA ASN A 21 -6.36 -16.30 23.43
C ASN A 21 -6.04 -15.54 22.12
N PRO A 22 -5.41 -14.35 22.21
CA PRO A 22 -4.89 -13.66 21.04
C PRO A 22 -3.94 -14.55 20.27
N ILE A 23 -4.11 -14.58 18.95
CA ILE A 23 -3.19 -15.23 18.03
C ILE A 23 -2.26 -14.16 17.50
N SER A 24 -0.96 -14.31 17.76
CA SER A 24 0.07 -13.41 17.27
C SER A 24 0.27 -13.54 15.76
N LEU A 25 0.42 -12.40 15.10
CA LEU A 25 0.75 -12.26 13.68
C LEU A 25 2.20 -11.85 13.54
N TYR A 26 2.88 -12.50 12.60
CA TYR A 26 4.30 -12.26 12.37
C TYR A 26 4.54 -11.87 10.91
N LEU A 27 5.38 -10.86 10.72
CA LEU A 27 5.93 -10.47 9.43
C LEU A 27 7.25 -11.23 9.20
N LYS A 28 7.34 -11.83 8.03
CA LYS A 28 8.56 -12.41 7.47
C LYS A 28 8.89 -11.66 6.19
N ARG A 29 10.00 -10.94 6.18
CA ARG A 29 10.53 -10.32 4.95
C ARG A 29 11.24 -11.41 4.14
N ILE A 30 10.93 -11.51 2.86
CA ILE A 30 11.56 -12.41 1.89
C ILE A 30 12.23 -11.56 0.80
N GLU A 31 13.08 -12.15 -0.03
CA GLU A 31 13.82 -11.41 -1.07
C GLU A 31 12.90 -10.66 -2.05
N THR A 32 11.71 -11.21 -2.31
CA THR A 32 10.73 -10.66 -3.25
C THR A 32 9.60 -9.86 -2.60
N GLY A 33 9.60 -9.67 -1.28
CA GLY A 33 8.54 -8.95 -0.58
C GLY A 33 8.36 -9.29 0.90
N CYS A 34 7.12 -9.21 1.38
CA CYS A 34 6.71 -9.38 2.77
C CYS A 34 5.61 -10.43 2.87
N GLN A 35 5.68 -11.28 3.89
CA GLN A 35 4.64 -12.25 4.24
C GLN A 35 4.18 -12.03 5.67
N ILE A 36 2.87 -12.02 5.90
CA ILE A 36 2.26 -11.85 7.23
C ILE A 36 1.32 -13.01 7.50
N GLY A 37 1.45 -13.64 8.67
CA GLY A 37 0.49 -14.66 9.08
C GLY A 37 0.77 -15.17 10.49
N PRO A 38 -0.20 -15.88 11.09
CA PRO A 38 -0.01 -16.53 12.38
C PRO A 38 0.88 -17.76 12.23
N LYS A 39 1.44 -18.19 13.36
CA LYS A 39 2.11 -19.49 13.48
C LYS A 39 1.28 -20.52 14.26
N ALA A 40 0.13 -20.10 14.80
CA ALA A 40 -0.75 -20.97 15.55
C ALA A 40 -1.60 -21.84 14.61
N TYR A 41 -1.63 -23.15 14.89
CA TYR A 41 -2.58 -24.07 14.29
C TYR A 41 -4.01 -23.80 14.80
N PRO A 42 -5.07 -23.93 13.97
CA PRO A 42 -5.11 -24.35 12.56
C PRO A 42 -4.92 -23.21 11.53
N TRP A 43 -4.56 -22.01 11.95
CA TRP A 43 -4.54 -20.84 11.05
C TRP A 43 -3.17 -20.58 10.40
N ASN A 44 -2.18 -21.43 10.65
CA ASN A 44 -0.82 -21.33 10.13
C ASN A 44 -0.74 -21.28 8.59
N ASP A 45 -1.76 -21.78 7.90
CA ASP A 45 -1.84 -21.80 6.43
C ASP A 45 -2.34 -20.47 5.86
N VAL A 46 -2.94 -19.60 6.68
CA VAL A 46 -3.42 -18.28 6.25
C VAL A 46 -2.26 -17.29 6.26
N VAL A 47 -1.64 -17.09 5.11
CA VAL A 47 -0.51 -16.17 4.95
C VAL A 47 -0.81 -15.12 3.90
N GLY A 48 -0.83 -13.86 4.33
CA GLY A 48 -0.86 -12.68 3.48
C GLY A 48 0.51 -12.42 2.84
N SER A 49 0.55 -11.98 1.59
CA SER A 49 1.78 -11.67 0.85
C SER A 49 1.65 -10.34 0.11
N GLY A 50 2.74 -9.59 0.03
CA GLY A 50 2.77 -8.33 -0.74
C GLY A 50 4.18 -7.74 -0.80
N GLU A 51 4.39 -6.76 -1.68
CA GLU A 51 5.69 -6.06 -1.77
C GLU A 51 6.04 -5.30 -0.48
N THR A 52 5.03 -4.76 0.20
CA THR A 52 5.17 -4.00 1.46
C THR A 52 4.43 -4.70 2.60
N PRO A 53 4.79 -4.43 3.87
CA PRO A 53 4.05 -4.94 5.02
C PRO A 53 2.56 -4.56 4.99
N ASN A 54 2.23 -3.35 4.50
CA ASN A 54 0.85 -2.89 4.38
C ASN A 54 0.05 -3.70 3.35
N LYS A 55 0.64 -4.02 2.19
CA LYS A 55 0.00 -4.89 1.19
C LYS A 55 -0.16 -6.31 1.70
N ALA A 56 0.86 -6.85 2.38
CA ALA A 56 0.79 -8.19 2.96
C ALA A 56 -0.29 -8.29 4.06
N ALA A 57 -0.49 -7.23 4.84
CA ALA A 57 -1.55 -7.14 5.84
C ALA A 57 -2.95 -7.11 5.22
N ALA A 58 -3.12 -6.37 4.12
CA ALA A 58 -4.38 -6.34 3.37
C ALA A 58 -4.72 -7.71 2.76
N ASP A 59 -3.75 -8.37 2.12
CA ASP A 59 -3.92 -9.72 1.57
C ASP A 59 -4.21 -10.75 2.68
N PHE A 60 -3.58 -10.60 3.85
CA PHE A 60 -3.89 -11.42 5.02
C PHE A 60 -5.35 -11.26 5.45
N GLU A 61 -5.85 -10.04 5.59
CA GLU A 61 -7.26 -9.81 5.99
C GLU A 61 -8.26 -10.41 5.00
N GLU A 62 -7.97 -10.34 3.71
CA GLU A 62 -8.82 -10.94 2.67
C GLU A 62 -8.83 -12.46 2.77
N LYS A 63 -7.65 -13.09 2.87
CA LYS A 63 -7.54 -14.54 3.07
C LYS A 63 -8.15 -15.00 4.39
N TRP A 64 -8.01 -14.20 5.44
CA TRP A 64 -8.59 -14.49 6.75
C TRP A 64 -10.12 -14.53 6.71
N LYS A 65 -10.74 -13.59 5.99
CA LYS A 65 -12.19 -13.58 5.73
C LYS A 65 -12.62 -14.76 4.86
N ALA A 66 -11.80 -15.13 3.87
CA ALA A 66 -12.08 -16.26 2.99
C ALA A 66 -11.91 -17.63 3.67
N ASN A 67 -11.20 -17.70 4.81
CA ASN A 67 -10.91 -18.94 5.54
C ASN A 67 -12.13 -19.54 6.29
N GLY A 68 -13.35 -19.08 5.97
CA GLY A 68 -14.60 -19.59 6.56
C GLY A 68 -14.93 -19.05 7.95
N LEU A 69 -14.14 -18.12 8.49
CA LEU A 69 -14.47 -17.41 9.73
C LEU A 69 -15.40 -16.23 9.41
N SER A 70 -16.61 -16.26 9.95
CA SER A 70 -17.52 -15.12 9.88
C SER A 70 -16.96 -13.91 10.65
N ALA A 71 -17.33 -12.69 10.25
CA ALA A 71 -16.82 -11.47 10.88
C ALA A 71 -17.15 -11.37 12.38
N ASP A 72 -18.19 -12.07 12.85
CA ASP A 72 -18.57 -12.13 14.27
C ASP A 72 -17.70 -13.11 15.09
N MET A 73 -16.99 -14.03 14.42
CA MET A 73 -16.14 -15.05 15.05
C MET A 73 -14.71 -14.59 15.26
N TYR A 74 -14.34 -13.38 14.85
CA TYR A 74 -13.00 -12.87 15.12
C TYR A 74 -12.98 -11.33 15.21
N SER A 75 -12.08 -10.80 16.02
CA SER A 75 -11.76 -9.37 16.00
C SER A 75 -10.92 -9.09 14.78
N GLY A 76 -11.14 -7.96 14.09
CA GLY A 76 -10.18 -7.47 13.10
C GLY A 76 -8.74 -7.49 13.65
N PRO A 77 -7.74 -7.82 12.83
CA PRO A 77 -6.36 -7.87 13.29
C PRO A 77 -5.93 -6.52 13.85
N SER A 78 -5.43 -6.55 15.09
CA SER A 78 -4.82 -5.42 15.77
C SER A 78 -3.39 -5.31 15.28
N TRP A 79 -3.15 -4.38 14.38
CA TRP A 79 -1.85 -4.15 13.77
C TRP A 79 -0.95 -3.30 14.67
N GLU A 80 0.32 -3.68 14.75
CA GLU A 80 1.38 -3.01 15.51
C GLU A 80 2.50 -2.55 14.56
N GLY A 81 3.43 -1.74 15.06
CA GLY A 81 4.61 -1.34 14.27
C GLY A 81 4.32 -0.40 13.09
N GLY A 82 3.18 0.29 13.10
CA GLY A 82 2.80 1.24 12.05
C GLY A 82 2.19 0.61 10.79
N ILE A 83 1.86 -0.69 10.81
CA ILE A 83 1.11 -1.32 9.73
C ILE A 83 -0.31 -0.73 9.70
N LYS A 84 -0.60 0.00 8.62
CA LYS A 84 -1.96 0.38 8.24
C LYS A 84 -2.29 -0.42 7.00
N PRO A 85 -3.21 -1.40 7.06
CA PRO A 85 -3.66 -2.13 5.89
C PRO A 85 -4.09 -1.14 4.82
N GLU A 86 -3.31 -1.06 3.75
CA GLU A 86 -3.69 -0.26 2.61
C GLU A 86 -4.84 -1.01 1.97
N LYS A 87 -6.02 -0.39 1.96
CA LYS A 87 -7.16 -0.90 1.21
C LYS A 87 -6.64 -1.24 -0.20
N PRO A 88 -6.79 -2.49 -0.69
CA PRO A 88 -6.19 -2.89 -1.95
C PRO A 88 -6.55 -1.84 -2.99
N ALA A 89 -5.54 -1.17 -3.56
CA ALA A 89 -5.80 -0.24 -4.65
C ALA A 89 -6.60 -1.04 -5.70
N PRO A 90 -7.80 -0.60 -6.10
CA PRO A 90 -8.59 -1.32 -7.09
C PRO A 90 -7.68 -1.62 -8.27
N PRO A 91 -7.66 -2.87 -8.78
CA PRO A 91 -6.76 -3.24 -9.86
C PRO A 91 -6.93 -2.21 -10.96
N LYS A 92 -5.82 -1.58 -11.34
CA LYS A 92 -5.82 -0.60 -12.42
C LYS A 92 -6.54 -1.26 -13.61
N PRO A 93 -7.60 -0.65 -14.16
CA PRO A 93 -8.28 -1.21 -15.31
C PRO A 93 -7.23 -1.55 -16.37
N PRO A 94 -7.29 -2.73 -17.02
CA PRO A 94 -6.34 -3.09 -18.05
C PRO A 94 -6.25 -1.92 -19.03
N ALA A 95 -5.03 -1.42 -19.22
CA ALA A 95 -4.80 -0.31 -20.13
C ALA A 95 -5.42 -0.68 -21.47
N ALA A 96 -6.34 0.16 -21.95
CA ALA A 96 -6.99 -0.04 -23.23
C ALA A 96 -5.89 -0.30 -24.29
N PRO A 97 -6.05 -1.34 -25.13
CA PRO A 97 -5.06 -1.62 -26.16
C PRO A 97 -4.87 -0.37 -27.03
N LYS A 98 -3.62 0.06 -27.18
CA LYS A 98 -3.24 1.15 -28.09
C LYS A 98 -3.84 0.83 -29.47
N PRO A 99 -4.57 1.77 -30.11
CA PRO A 99 -4.94 1.61 -31.50
C PRO A 99 -3.68 1.39 -32.35
N ALA A 100 -3.71 0.34 -33.17
CA ALA A 100 -2.69 0.11 -34.18
C ALA A 100 -2.65 1.30 -35.13
N VAL A 101 -1.47 1.90 -35.28
CA VAL A 101 -1.23 2.90 -36.32
C VAL A 101 -1.22 2.15 -37.65
N SER A 102 -2.28 2.27 -38.42
CA SER A 102 -2.31 1.85 -39.81
C SER A 102 -1.38 2.77 -40.60
N ALA A 103 -0.28 2.20 -41.09
CA ALA A 103 0.58 2.84 -42.08
C ALA A 103 -0.14 2.92 -43.43
N ALA A 104 -0.27 4.12 -43.99
CA ALA A 104 -0.50 4.32 -45.42
C ALA A 104 -0.04 5.72 -45.87
N SER A 105 1.15 5.74 -46.49
CA SER A 105 1.61 6.49 -47.67
C SER A 105 1.24 7.98 -47.89
N ALA A 106 2.30 8.78 -48.14
CA ALA A 106 2.29 10.15 -48.66
C ALA A 106 1.78 10.24 -50.14
N PRO A 107 1.56 11.42 -50.75
CA PRO A 107 2.67 12.32 -51.14
C PRO A 107 2.43 13.86 -51.13
N ALA A 108 3.57 14.56 -51.04
CA ALA A 108 4.03 15.81 -51.71
C ALA A 108 3.18 17.10 -51.74
N GLY A 109 3.82 18.22 -51.33
CA GLY A 109 3.42 19.58 -51.73
C GLY A 109 4.06 20.78 -50.99
N GLN A 110 5.38 20.98 -51.12
CA GLN A 110 6.17 22.24 -51.25
C GLN A 110 5.88 23.55 -50.42
N PRO A 111 6.80 24.55 -50.40
CA PRO A 111 7.35 25.09 -49.15
C PRO A 111 7.13 26.61 -48.92
N ALA A 112 7.31 27.09 -47.70
CA ALA A 112 7.62 28.50 -47.42
C ALA A 112 8.22 28.70 -46.02
N GLU A 113 9.50 29.10 -45.98
CA GLU A 113 10.11 29.98 -44.96
C GLU A 113 9.62 31.44 -45.21
N PRO A 114 9.87 32.47 -44.36
CA PRO A 114 10.90 32.55 -43.30
C PRO A 114 10.49 33.26 -41.98
N ALA A 115 11.41 33.16 -41.02
CA ALA A 115 11.87 34.20 -40.08
C ALA A 115 11.03 34.70 -38.88
N VAL A 116 11.80 34.96 -37.80
CA VAL A 116 11.73 36.05 -36.81
C VAL A 116 11.65 35.57 -35.35
N ALA A 117 12.81 35.56 -34.68
CA ALA A 117 12.95 35.86 -33.23
C ALA A 117 12.80 37.39 -33.03
N PRO A 118 12.60 38.00 -31.82
CA PRO A 118 12.90 37.56 -30.45
C PRO A 118 11.72 37.84 -29.46
N ALA A 119 11.75 37.53 -28.16
CA ALA A 119 12.25 38.41 -27.10
C ALA A 119 11.96 37.82 -25.69
N ALA A 120 12.93 37.89 -24.79
CA ALA A 120 12.74 37.98 -23.33
C ALA A 120 12.37 39.46 -22.98
N PRO A 121 11.93 39.88 -21.76
CA PRO A 121 12.21 39.41 -20.38
C PRO A 121 10.88 39.25 -19.58
N ALA A 122 10.73 39.11 -18.26
CA ALA A 122 11.47 39.50 -17.06
C ALA A 122 10.98 38.58 -15.90
N ASP A 123 11.87 38.12 -15.04
CA ASP A 123 12.07 38.64 -13.67
C ASP A 123 10.81 38.72 -12.80
N SER A 124 10.72 37.82 -11.81
CA SER A 124 10.16 38.06 -10.47
C SER A 124 10.29 36.77 -9.64
N ALA A 125 11.33 36.71 -8.82
CA ALA A 125 11.36 35.94 -7.57
C ALA A 125 11.05 36.92 -6.41
N PRO A 126 10.91 36.50 -5.13
CA PRO A 126 10.58 35.19 -4.56
C PRO A 126 9.52 35.26 -3.42
N ALA A 127 9.27 34.09 -2.79
CA ALA A 127 8.94 33.85 -1.36
C ALA A 127 7.45 33.58 -1.01
N PRO A 128 7.14 32.94 0.15
CA PRO A 128 8.01 32.35 1.19
C PRO A 128 7.67 30.89 1.58
N ALA A 129 8.59 30.27 2.33
CA ALA A 129 8.44 28.99 3.01
C ALA A 129 7.58 29.12 4.30
N PRO A 130 6.79 28.11 4.69
CA PRO A 130 6.13 28.09 5.99
C PRO A 130 7.06 27.52 7.08
N ALA A 131 7.19 28.27 8.17
CA ALA A 131 7.85 27.84 9.41
C ALA A 131 6.93 26.95 10.25
N LEU A 132 7.45 25.79 10.68
CA LEU A 132 6.84 24.94 11.71
C LEU A 132 7.38 25.41 13.08
N VAL A 133 6.50 26.00 13.89
CA VAL A 133 6.76 26.33 15.29
C VAL A 133 6.53 25.10 16.17
N ALA A 134 7.48 24.88 17.08
CA ALA A 134 7.56 23.81 18.04
C ALA A 134 6.52 23.89 19.17
N GLN A 135 6.16 22.72 19.71
CA GLN A 135 5.62 22.48 21.05
C GLN A 135 6.65 21.59 21.81
N PRO A 136 6.55 21.36 23.14
CA PRO A 136 5.50 21.75 24.10
C PRO A 136 6.06 22.35 25.43
N THR A 137 5.19 22.82 26.33
CA THR A 137 5.54 22.90 27.76
C THR A 137 4.34 22.58 28.66
N ASP A 138 4.64 21.63 29.55
CA ASP A 138 4.04 21.19 30.80
C ASP A 138 3.09 22.16 31.54
N LYS A 139 1.99 21.62 32.07
CA LYS A 139 1.30 22.27 33.20
C LYS A 139 0.63 21.25 34.11
N SER A 140 1.32 20.92 35.21
CA SER A 140 0.70 20.48 36.47
C SER A 140 0.25 21.69 37.29
N ASN A 141 -1.00 21.68 37.78
CA ASN A 141 -1.40 22.20 39.10
C ASN A 141 -2.80 21.69 39.44
#